data_AF-A0A5N6SG88-F1
#
_entry.id   AF-A0A5N6SG88-F1
#
_cell.length_a   1.000
_cell.length_b   1.000
_cell.length_c   1.000
_cell.angle_alpha   90.00
_cell.angle_beta   90.00
_cell.angle_gamma   90.00
#
_symmetry.space_group_name_H-M   'P 1'
#
loop_
_entity.id
_entity.type
_entity.pdbx_description
1 polymer ?
#
loop_
_entity_poly.entity_id
_entity_poly.type
_entity_poly.pdbx_seq_one_letter_code
_entity_poly.pdbx_strand_id
1 'polypeptide(L)'
;MAAFDHEGFYKTGDYTERIGNDYFFKGRASSDWVQFHEYTISILELERYFMDLPYISEAHVLPVPDREAGWLVAALVEVQKPNATEQDHGNISLRRIHEGLGVRI
;
A
#
# COMPACT_ATOMS: atom_id res chain seq x y z
N MET A 1 -2.71 21.34 -15.78
CA MET A 1 -3.50 20.36 -16.56
C MET A 1 -4.94 20.83 -16.62
N ALA A 2 -5.66 20.54 -17.70
CA ALA A 2 -7.09 20.83 -17.79
C ALA A 2 -7.88 19.88 -16.88
N ALA A 3 -8.80 20.43 -16.09
CA ALA A 3 -9.67 19.68 -15.17
C ALA A 3 -10.70 18.80 -15.90
N PHE A 4 -11.02 19.15 -17.14
CA PHE A 4 -11.94 18.42 -17.99
C PHE A 4 -11.22 17.90 -19.24
N ASP A 5 -11.71 16.80 -19.81
CA ASP A 5 -11.29 16.37 -21.15
C ASP A 5 -12.07 17.09 -22.26
N HIS A 6 -11.78 16.72 -23.51
CA HIS A 6 -12.38 17.30 -24.71
C HIS A 6 -13.89 17.02 -24.85
N GLU A 7 -14.42 16.05 -24.10
CA GLU A 7 -15.83 15.66 -24.09
C GLU A 7 -16.58 16.27 -22.90
N GLY A 8 -15.88 16.97 -21.99
CA GLY A 8 -16.47 17.66 -20.84
C GLY A 8 -16.54 16.80 -19.58
N PHE A 9 -15.85 15.64 -19.53
CA PHE A 9 -15.77 14.84 -18.31
C PHE A 9 -14.68 15.36 -17.38
N TYR A 10 -14.99 15.41 -16.09
CA TYR A 10 -14.05 15.83 -15.06
C TYR A 10 -13.02 14.73 -14.76
N LYS A 11 -11.74 15.09 -14.72
CA LYS A 11 -10.64 14.20 -14.36
C LYS A 11 -10.48 14.16 -12.85
N THR A 12 -11.07 13.17 -12.19
CA THR A 12 -11.02 13.02 -10.73
C THR A 12 -9.60 12.83 -10.20
N GLY A 13 -8.73 12.21 -11.01
CA GLY A 13 -7.40 11.77 -10.57
C GLY A 13 -7.42 10.47 -9.77
N ASP A 14 -8.57 9.79 -9.72
CA ASP A 14 -8.73 8.48 -9.08
C ASP A 14 -8.59 7.37 -10.12
N TYR A 15 -7.90 6.31 -9.74
CA TYR A 15 -7.90 5.04 -10.45
C TYR A 15 -9.03 4.17 -9.88
N THR A 16 -9.91 3.71 -10.77
CA THR A 16 -11.03 2.85 -10.40
C THR A 16 -11.09 1.65 -11.34
N GLU A 17 -11.51 0.51 -10.80
CA GLU A 17 -11.77 -0.69 -11.56
C GLU A 17 -13.29 -0.90 -11.63
N ARG A 18 -13.83 -1.11 -12.83
CA ARG A 18 -15.24 -1.44 -13.00
C ARG A 18 -15.41 -2.96 -13.00
N ILE A 19 -16.21 -3.47 -12.06
CA ILE A 19 -16.56 -4.89 -11.97
C ILE A 19 -18.07 -5.00 -12.07
N GLY A 20 -18.57 -5.50 -13.20
CA GLY A 20 -20.00 -5.50 -13.50
C GLY A 20 -20.57 -4.07 -13.59
N ASN A 21 -21.49 -3.75 -12.70
CA ASN A 21 -22.13 -2.42 -12.62
C ASN A 21 -21.52 -1.52 -11.55
N ASP A 22 -20.56 -2.03 -10.78
CA ASP A 22 -19.95 -1.32 -9.65
C ASP A 22 -18.55 -0.82 -10.01
N TYR A 23 -18.13 0.24 -9.32
CA TYR A 23 -16.79 0.80 -9.42
C TYR A 23 -16.06 0.66 -8.08
N PHE A 24 -14.86 0.11 -8.14
CA PHE A 24 -14.00 -0.11 -6.99
C PHE A 24 -12.85 0.89 -7.04
N PHE A 25 -12.71 1.68 -5.98
CA PHE A 25 -11.59 2.59 -5.83
C PHE A 25 -10.30 1.81 -5.61
N LYS A 26 -9.25 2.17 -6.35
CA LYS A 26 -7.93 1.53 -6.29
C LYS A 26 -6.80 2.45 -5.84
N GLY A 27 -7.08 3.75 -5.71
CA GLY A 27 -6.11 4.76 -5.31
C GLY A 27 -6.11 5.97 -6.24
N ARG A 28 -5.25 6.94 -5.94
CA ARG A 28 -4.98 8.14 -6.71
C ARG A 28 -3.98 7.82 -7.83
N ALA A 29 -4.32 8.20 -9.05
CA ALA A 29 -3.49 7.96 -10.24
C ALA A 29 -2.10 8.60 -10.14
N SER A 30 -1.93 9.66 -9.35
CA SER A 30 -0.68 10.41 -9.23
C SER A 30 0.22 10.03 -8.05
N SER A 31 -0.29 9.27 -7.07
CA SER A 31 0.45 9.04 -5.81
C SER A 31 0.47 7.61 -5.32
N ASP A 32 -0.51 6.77 -5.66
CA ASP A 32 -0.70 5.49 -4.97
C ASP A 32 -0.05 4.31 -5.72
N TRP A 33 0.91 4.62 -6.60
CA TRP A 33 1.59 3.68 -7.47
C TRP A 33 3.11 3.91 -7.44
N VAL A 34 3.88 2.82 -7.35
CA VAL A 34 5.34 2.83 -7.44
C VAL A 34 5.79 1.98 -8.62
N GLN A 35 6.68 2.52 -9.46
CA GLN A 35 7.22 1.80 -10.60
C GLN A 35 8.58 1.18 -10.24
N PHE A 36 8.59 -0.14 -10.06
CA PHE A 36 9.79 -0.95 -9.78
C PHE A 36 10.13 -1.78 -11.03
N HIS A 37 11.12 -1.35 -11.80
CA HIS A 37 11.39 -1.90 -13.14
C HIS A 37 10.11 -1.95 -14.02
N GLU A 38 9.73 -3.14 -14.50
CA GLU A 38 8.54 -3.38 -15.32
C GLU A 38 7.27 -3.61 -14.49
N TYR A 39 7.39 -3.57 -13.15
CA TYR A 39 6.27 -3.78 -12.23
C TYR A 39 5.69 -2.46 -11.76
N THR A 40 4.36 -2.39 -11.71
CA THR A 40 3.63 -1.31 -11.06
C THR A 40 3.05 -1.85 -9.77
N ILE A 41 3.50 -1.29 -8.65
CA ILE A 41 3.15 -1.73 -7.30
C ILE A 41 2.12 -0.75 -6.73
N SER A 42 1.01 -1.27 -6.21
CA SER A 42 0.02 -0.46 -5.49
C SER A 42 0.49 -0.21 -4.06
N ILE A 43 0.60 1.07 -3.68
CA ILE A 43 0.92 1.48 -2.31
C ILE A 43 -0.19 1.03 -1.36
N LEU A 44 -1.44 1.33 -1.73
CA LEU A 44 -2.63 1.05 -0.92
C LEU A 44 -2.80 -0.45 -0.64
N GLU A 45 -2.48 -1.30 -1.63
CA GLU A 45 -2.53 -2.75 -1.45
C GLU A 45 -1.47 -3.24 -0.45
N LEU A 46 -0.24 -2.73 -0.55
CA LEU A 46 0.83 -3.07 0.40
C LEU A 46 0.50 -2.62 1.82
N GLU A 47 0.02 -1.38 2.00
CA GLU A 47 -0.43 -0.88 3.30
C GLU A 47 -1.50 -1.79 3.90
N ARG A 48 -2.45 -2.23 3.09
CA ARG A 48 -3.49 -3.17 3.52
C ARG A 48 -2.90 -4.52 3.95
N TYR A 49 -1.91 -5.06 3.24
CA TYR A 49 -1.25 -6.30 3.66
C TYR A 49 -0.54 -6.18 5.00
N PHE A 50 0.08 -5.02 5.29
CA PHE A 50 0.63 -4.76 6.62
C PHE A 50 -0.46 -4.62 7.68
N MET A 51 -1.54 -3.89 7.39
CA MET A 51 -2.66 -3.68 8.32
C MET A 51 -3.44 -4.96 8.64
N ASP A 52 -3.39 -5.97 7.77
CA ASP A 52 -3.97 -7.29 8.02
C ASP A 52 -3.14 -8.14 9.02
N LEU A 53 -1.92 -7.70 9.38
CA LEU A 53 -1.11 -8.35 10.41
C LEU A 53 -1.60 -7.89 11.79
N PRO A 54 -2.04 -8.82 12.67
CA PRO A 54 -2.76 -8.46 13.90
C PRO A 54 -1.91 -7.76 14.96
N TYR A 55 -0.61 -7.58 14.74
CA TYR A 55 0.33 -6.89 15.63
C TYR A 55 0.83 -5.55 15.06
N ILE A 56 0.35 -5.14 13.88
CA ILE A 56 0.57 -3.82 13.30
C ILE A 56 -0.67 -2.96 13.58
N SER A 57 -0.47 -1.72 14.04
CA SER A 57 -1.55 -0.76 14.28
C SER A 57 -1.72 0.23 13.14
N GLU A 58 -0.63 0.54 12.44
CA GLU A 58 -0.60 1.49 11.33
C GLU A 58 0.53 1.13 10.37
N ALA A 59 0.31 1.35 9.07
CA ALA A 59 1.34 1.17 8.04
C ALA A 59 1.21 2.23 6.96
N HIS A 60 2.34 2.81 6.57
CA HIS A 60 2.46 3.74 5.45
C HIS A 60 3.55 3.26 4.51
N VAL A 61 3.24 3.20 3.22
CA VAL A 61 4.17 2.73 2.20
C VAL A 61 4.57 3.88 1.29
N LEU A 62 5.87 4.01 1.03
CA LEU A 62 6.45 5.18 0.39
C LEU A 62 7.42 4.78 -0.74
N PRO A 63 7.41 5.48 -1.87
CA PRO A 63 8.42 5.32 -2.91
C PRO A 63 9.76 5.89 -2.45
N VAL A 64 10.84 5.16 -2.69
CA VAL A 64 12.21 5.59 -2.40
C VAL A 64 13.00 5.59 -3.71
N PRO A 65 13.62 6.72 -4.12
CA PRO A 65 14.44 6.76 -5.32
C PRO A 65 15.58 5.74 -5.27
N ASP A 66 15.76 5.00 -6.36
CA ASP A 66 16.83 4.00 -6.49
C ASP A 66 17.53 4.11 -7.84
N ARG A 67 18.85 3.83 -7.85
CA ARG A 67 19.67 4.00 -9.06
C ARG A 67 19.46 2.91 -10.11
N GLU A 68 19.08 1.71 -9.70
CA GLU A 68 18.96 0.54 -10.58
C GLU A 68 17.49 0.28 -10.93
N ALA A 69 16.60 0.34 -9.93
CA ALA A 69 15.18 0.07 -10.08
C ALA A 69 14.33 1.29 -10.47
N GLY A 70 14.92 2.49 -10.42
CA GLY A 70 14.20 3.77 -10.53
C GLY A 70 13.51 4.13 -9.20
N TRP A 71 12.62 3.25 -8.73
CA TRP A 71 11.97 3.38 -7.43
C TRP A 71 11.92 2.04 -6.70
N LEU A 72 12.25 2.09 -5.41
CA LEU A 72 11.98 1.05 -4.43
C LEU A 72 10.79 1.42 -3.57
N VAL A 73 10.37 0.47 -2.74
CA VAL A 73 9.32 0.68 -1.74
C VAL A 73 9.92 0.58 -0.35
N ALA A 74 9.55 1.51 0.53
CA ALA A 74 9.79 1.42 1.97
C ALA A 74 8.45 1.42 2.72
N ALA A 75 8.41 0.73 3.85
CA ALA A 75 7.25 0.71 4.74
C ALA A 75 7.63 1.28 6.11
N LEU A 76 6.86 2.25 6.59
CA LEU A 76 6.86 2.70 7.97
C LEU A 76 5.70 2.01 8.67
N VAL A 77 6.00 1.22 9.71
CA VAL A 77 4.99 0.44 10.42
C VAL A 77 4.99 0.79 11.90
N GLU A 78 3.81 1.05 12.45
CA GLU A 78 3.59 1.13 13.88
C GLU A 78 3.18 -0.25 14.40
N VAL A 79 3.86 -0.68 15.45
CA VAL A 79 3.59 -1.93 16.14
C VAL A 79 2.63 -1.69 17.29
N GLN A 80 1.65 -2.58 17.46
CA GLN A 80 0.73 -2.51 18.59
C GLN A 80 1.49 -2.58 19.91
N LYS A 81 1.15 -1.66 20.83
CA LYS A 81 1.68 -1.70 22.19
C LYS A 81 1.19 -2.97 22.88
N PRO A 82 2.04 -3.70 23.62
CA PRO A 82 1.58 -4.83 24.39
C PRO A 82 0.54 -4.35 25.42
N ASN A 83 -0.71 -4.76 25.22
CA ASN A 83 -1.75 -4.58 26.23
C ASN A 83 -1.41 -5.50 27.41
N ALA A 84 -1.51 -5.00 28.64
CA ALA A 84 -1.20 -5.77 29.86
C ALA A 84 -2.02 -7.08 30.01
N THR A 85 -3.06 -7.27 29.19
CA THR A 85 -3.99 -8.39 29.20
C THR A 85 -3.92 -9.31 27.97
N GLU A 86 -3.17 -8.95 26.93
CA GLU A 86 -3.05 -9.79 25.73
C GLU A 86 -1.63 -10.34 25.59
N GLN A 87 -1.57 -11.60 25.14
CA GLN A 87 -0.36 -12.39 24.94
C GLN A 87 0.75 -11.51 24.35
N ASP A 88 1.92 -11.52 25.00
CA ASP A 88 3.15 -10.92 24.51
C ASP A 88 3.30 -11.30 23.03
N HIS A 89 3.08 -10.32 22.13
CA HIS A 89 3.31 -10.49 20.70
C HIS A 89 4.82 -10.60 20.54
N GLY A 90 5.36 -11.79 20.84
CA GLY A 90 6.77 -12.00 21.14
C GLY A 90 7.69 -11.24 20.19
N ASN A 91 8.75 -10.65 20.74
CA ASN A 91 9.71 -9.75 20.10
C ASN A 91 9.53 -9.58 18.57
N ILE A 92 8.86 -8.50 18.17
CA ILE A 92 8.58 -8.23 16.76
C ILE A 92 9.89 -7.98 16.01
N SER A 93 10.14 -8.79 14.98
CA SER A 93 11.34 -8.75 14.17
C SER A 93 10.98 -8.62 12.69
N LEU A 94 11.91 -8.10 11.88
CA LEU A 94 11.74 -8.02 10.43
C LEU A 94 11.44 -9.39 9.81
N ARG A 95 12.04 -10.46 10.33
CA ARG A 95 11.76 -11.83 9.89
C ARG A 95 10.29 -12.22 10.09
N ARG A 96 9.74 -11.92 11.27
CA ARG A 96 8.33 -12.21 11.57
C ARG A 96 7.38 -11.43 10.66
N ILE A 97 7.68 -10.15 10.41
CA ILE A 97 6.92 -9.33 9.46
C ILE A 97 6.98 -9.94 8.06
N HIS A 98 8.18 -10.32 7.61
CA HIS A 98 8.38 -10.94 6.31
C HIS A 98 7.63 -12.28 6.16
N GLU A 99 7.70 -13.16 7.17
CA GLU A 99 6.96 -14.43 7.20
C GLU A 99 5.43 -14.20 7.19
N GLY A 100 4.94 -13.20 7.94
CA GLY A 100 3.52 -12.84 7.97
C GLY A 100 2.99 -12.33 6.63
N LEU A 101 3.81 -11.58 5.89
CA LEU A 101 3.49 -11.13 4.53
C LEU A 101 3.59 -12.28 3.52
N GLY A 102 4.61 -13.14 3.61
CA GLY A 102 4.87 -14.21 2.63
C GLY A 102 3.82 -15.32 2.56
N VAL A 103 2.90 -15.40 3.52
CA VAL A 103 1.72 -16.30 3.45
C VAL A 103 0.61 -15.72 2.57
N ARG A 104 0.70 -14.43 2.19
CA ARG A 104 -0.41 -13.64 1.65
C ARG A 104 -0.15 -13.04 0.26
N ILE A 105 1.04 -13.23 -0.32
CA ILE A 105 1.42 -12.77 -1.67
C ILE A 105 1.68 -13.96 -2.59
#